data_AF-A0AAW9IYF6-F1
#
_entry.id   AF-A0AAW9IYF6-F1
#
_cell.length_a   1.000
_cell.length_b   1.000
_cell.length_c   1.000
_cell.angle_alpha   90.00
_cell.angle_beta   90.00
_cell.angle_gamma   90.00
#
_symmetry.space_group_name_H-M   'P 1'
#
loop_
_entity.id
_entity.type
_entity.pdbx_description
1 polymer ?
#
loop_
_entity_poly.entity_id
_entity_poly.type
_entity_poly.pdbx_seq_one_letter_code
_entity_poly.pdbx_strand_id
1 'polypeptide(L)' 'MVEAIEIKNLIKAYRNFRLNIEELKVTEGFITGFIGPNGSGKTTTIKAIMN' A
#
# COMPACT_ATOMS: atom_id res chain seq x y z
N MET A 1 16.95 8.56 -7.46
CA MET A 1 16.18 7.37 -7.86
C MET A 1 14.77 7.83 -8.15
N VAL A 2 14.11 7.25 -9.16
CA VAL A 2 12.73 7.60 -9.53
C VAL A 2 11.80 6.63 -8.83
N GLU A 3 10.76 7.15 -8.17
CA GLU A 3 9.72 6.31 -7.57
C GLU A 3 8.64 6.04 -8.62
N ALA A 4 8.33 4.77 -8.86
CA ALA A 4 7.25 4.34 -9.75
C ALA A 4 5.87 4.53 -9.08
N ILE A 5 5.81 4.44 -7.76
CA ILE A 5 4.60 4.67 -6.96
C ILE A 5 4.98 5.50 -5.74
N GLU A 6 4.26 6.59 -5.49
CA GLU A 6 4.32 7.35 -4.24
C GLU A 6 2.91 7.49 -3.66
N ILE A 7 2.75 7.05 -2.41
CA ILE A 7 1.51 7.19 -1.64
C ILE A 7 1.82 8.03 -0.41
N LYS A 8 0.98 9.02 -0.13
CA LYS A 8 1.04 9.85 1.08
C LYS A 8 -0.33 9.91 1.74
N ASN A 9 -0.37 9.67 3.04
CA ASN A 9 -1.57 9.79 3.90
C ASN A 9 -2.80 9.03 3.37
N LEU A 10 -2.61 7.81 2.87
CA LEU A 10 -3.71 6.97 2.39
C LEU A 10 -4.42 6.32 3.57
N ILE A 11 -5.70 6.65 3.71
CA ILE A 11 -6.61 6.00 4.66
C ILE A 11 -7.70 5.28 3.88
N LYS A 12 -7.87 3.98 4.14
CA LYS A 12 -9.01 3.21 3.65
C LYS A 12 -9.71 2.54 4.83
N ALA A 13 -10.95 2.91 5.09
CA ALA A 13 -11.75 2.36 6.18
C ALA A 13 -12.90 1.51 5.64
N TYR A 14 -13.06 0.33 6.24
CA TYR A 14 -14.23 -0.53 6.15
C TYR A 14 -14.77 -0.76 7.57
N ARG A 15 -15.95 -1.37 7.70
CA ARG A 15 -16.65 -1.53 8.99
C ARG A 15 -15.77 -2.03 10.15
N ASN A 16 -14.91 -3.04 9.90
CA ASN A 16 -14.06 -3.67 10.92
C ASN A 16 -12.57 -3.65 10.55
N PHE A 17 -12.16 -2.78 9.61
CA PHE A 17 -10.78 -2.74 9.14
C PHE A 17 -10.41 -1.31 8.74
N ARG A 18 -9.21 -0.88 9.09
CA ARG A 18 -8.66 0.40 8.66
C ARG A 18 -7.23 0.19 8.18
N LEU A 19 -6.99 0.52 6.91
CA LEU A 19 -5.65 0.72 6.38
C LEU A 19 -5.26 2.18 6.61
N ASN A 20 -4.09 2.39 7.20
CA ASN A 20 -3.46 3.70 7.33
C ASN A 20 -2.03 3.59 6.83
N ILE A 21 -1.71 4.30 5.74
CA ILE A 21 -0.37 4.39 5.16
C ILE A 21 0.02 5.86 5.17
N GLU A 22 0.93 6.22 6.07
CA GLU A 22 1.47 7.58 6.15
C GLU A 22 2.32 7.89 4.90
N GLU A 23 3.23 6.98 4.56
CA GLU A 23 4.03 7.06 3.34
C GLU A 23 4.34 5.65 2.80
N LEU A 24 4.28 5.49 1.48
CA LEU A 24 4.82 4.32 0.78
C LEU A 24 5.46 4.78 -0.53
N LYS A 25 6.68 4.31 -0.78
CA LYS A 25 7.41 4.54 -2.03
C LYS A 25 7.81 3.20 -2.63
N VAL A 26 7.60 3.05 -3.93
CA VAL A 26 8.06 1.88 -4.69
C VAL A 26 9.01 2.38 -5.76
N THR A 27 10.27 2.01 -5.63
CA THR A 27 11.32 2.45 -6.54
C THR A 27 11.19 1.73 -7.88
N GLU A 28 11.35 2.51 -8.95
CA GLU A 28 11.33 1.99 -10.31
C GLU A 28 12.43 0.95 -10.54
N GLY A 29 12.11 -0.12 -11.28
CA GLY A 29 13.04 -1.19 -11.63
C GLY A 29 13.21 -2.30 -10.58
N PHE A 30 12.51 -2.22 -9.44
CA PHE A 30 12.56 -3.25 -8.39
C PHE A 30 11.29 -4.10 -8.33
N ILE A 31 11.48 -5.41 -8.15
CA ILE A 31 10.39 -6.30 -7.74
C ILE A 31 10.12 -6.04 -6.25
N THR A 32 8.93 -5.50 -5.96
CA THR A 32 8.52 -5.16 -4.58
C THR A 32 7.36 -6.06 -4.14
N GLY A 33 7.47 -6.65 -2.95
CA GLY A 33 6.45 -7.51 -2.36
C GLY A 33 6.00 -7.02 -0.99
N PHE A 34 4.69 -7.09 -0.72
CA PHE A 34 4.15 -6.84 0.61
C PHE A 34 4.13 -8.13 1.44
N ILE A 35 4.76 -8.10 2.62
CA ILE A 35 4.84 -9.24 3.54
C ILE A 35 4.13 -8.88 4.85
N GLY A 36 3.38 -9.83 5.41
CA GLY A 36 2.69 -9.65 6.69
C GLY A 36 1.57 -10.68 6.90
N PRO A 37 0.97 -10.75 8.11
CA PRO A 37 -0.09 -11.69 8.44
C PRO A 37 -1.39 -11.43 7.68
N ASN A 38 -2.35 -12.36 7.75
CA ASN A 38 -3.69 -12.15 7.22
C ASN A 38 -4.38 -10.97 7.92
N GLY A 39 -5.10 -10.16 7.15
CA GLY A 39 -5.74 -8.95 7.67
C GLY A 39 -4.80 -7.74 7.84
N SER A 40 -3.51 -7.83 7.52
CA SER A 40 -2.57 -6.69 7.63
C SER A 40 -2.76 -5.60 6.57
N GLY A 41 -3.66 -5.81 5.60
CA GLY A 41 -3.97 -4.82 4.57
C GLY A 41 -3.26 -4.98 3.23
N LYS A 42 -2.44 -6.02 3.01
CA LYS A 42 -1.70 -6.26 1.74
C LYS A 42 -2.55 -6.11 0.48
N THR A 43 -3.62 -6.90 0.37
CA THR A 43 -4.54 -6.84 -0.78
C THR A 43 -5.27 -5.50 -0.85
N THR A 44 -5.58 -4.89 0.29
CA THR A 44 -6.21 -3.56 0.32
C THR A 44 -5.26 -2.49 -0.23
N THR A 45 -3.97 -2.54 0.11
CA THR A 45 -2.94 -1.63 -0.42
C THR A 45 -2.80 -1.78 -1.93
N ILE A 46 -2.66 -3.00 -2.44
CA ILE A 46 -2.57 -3.26 -3.88
C ILE A 46 -3.81 -2.73 -4.62
N LYS A 47 -5.01 -3.00 -4.09
CA LYS A 47 -6.26 -2.49 -4.69
C LYS A 47 -6.37 -0.97 -4.67
N ALA A 48 -5.76 -0.30 -3.68
CA ALA A 48 -5.75 1.15 -3.60
C ALA A 48 -4.77 1.80 -4.60
N ILE A 49 -3.80 1.03 -5.10
CA ILE A 49 -2.88 1.46 -6.16
C ILE A 49 -3.50 1.25 -7.55
N MET A 50 -4.29 0.18 -7.72
CA MET A 50 -4.78 -0.26 -9.04
C MET A 50 -6.15 0.29 -9.47
N ASN A 51 -6.89 0.98 -8.59
CA ASN A 51 -8.20 1.57 -8.89
C ASN A 51 -8.18 3.09 -8.68
#